data_AF-A0A6A6CKW6-F1
#
_entry.id   AF-A0A6A6CKW6-F1
#
_cell.length_a   1.000
_cell.length_b   1.000
_cell.length_c   1.000
_cell.angle_alpha   90.00
_cell.angle_beta   90.00
_cell.angle_gamma   90.00
#
_symmetry.space_group_name_H-M   'P 1'
#
loop_
_entity.id
_entity.type
_entity.pdbx_description
1 polymer ?
#
loop_
_entity_poly.entity_id
_entity_poly.type
_entity_poly.pdbx_seq_one_letter_code
_entity_poly.pdbx_strand_id
1 'polypeptide(L)'
;MSAPRVRGPNSRLICLACRERRIRCELPLDVDIPPQGELRTVQMPCYRCRRLRIPCVVRQTTLGRPRPKASATSLTTAGDRRSLTTTADGNDVTNTFPTTRTSKQAPLPPPLLYQPQSSETLVIIRAVDTIRCEHCEESWPRHLVVRYGQKPALDLSIKAIIAACAYARGVPKLTPDDCYKALARALAAVQATIKQSSGSPDDDMLASTALLAPFDGVIQKNGGIPMRLHIEGLAAILAARPPTYPVTQLARDIVNFYACDAAVMACVQGTPSSFEGIAPAYYITDDRNGDRAHLRALGDELFIRLPRLVALVRSLQLQSPVQNQLLFEALALSESLLQLQDADAEARLVSTAMASSDSVPAPFRFASDLDYEALMGYWQSRLSLMRLDQRLHEWLVMDGAGQAVGTPSSAQSEIMRLVQNILLTCEYGTMLLLRKRRRLFAHAMAVVWEVTRDTTLSLGEDFCNDSSAFPSPASSSSSWSEFLLRMVNTTLVKKPPLTAEDMDVAAEIFAGGNPQGRFAEQYGLYQ
;
A
#
# COMPACT_ATOMS: atom_id res chain seq x y z
N MET A 1 2.67 -59.62 4.53
CA MET A 1 2.29 -58.70 3.43
C MET A 1 1.31 -57.68 3.98
N SER A 2 1.74 -56.43 4.15
CA SER A 2 0.95 -55.36 4.75
C SER A 2 -0.11 -54.87 3.76
N ALA A 3 -1.38 -54.80 4.18
CA ALA A 3 -2.47 -54.35 3.33
C ALA A 3 -2.22 -52.92 2.79
N PRO A 4 -2.59 -52.63 1.53
CA PRO A 4 -2.44 -51.29 0.96
C PRO A 4 -3.30 -50.30 1.75
N ARG A 5 -2.67 -49.28 2.35
CA ARG A 5 -3.37 -48.20 3.06
C ARG A 5 -4.34 -47.50 2.10
N VAL A 6 -5.63 -47.58 2.41
CA VAL A 6 -6.69 -46.83 1.72
C VAL A 6 -6.37 -45.35 1.84
N ARG A 7 -6.26 -44.64 0.71
CA ARG A 7 -5.99 -43.21 0.70
C ARG A 7 -7.22 -42.49 1.26
N GLY A 8 -7.04 -41.71 2.32
CA GLY A 8 -8.12 -40.91 2.91
C GLY A 8 -8.70 -39.86 1.94
N PRO A 9 -9.89 -39.32 2.24
CA PRO A 9 -10.63 -38.38 1.38
C PRO A 9 -9.81 -37.13 1.00
N ASN A 10 -8.91 -36.71 1.89
CA ASN A 10 -8.05 -35.54 1.68
C ASN A 10 -6.82 -35.80 0.79
N SER A 11 -6.66 -37.01 0.25
CA SER A 11 -5.53 -37.34 -0.64
C SER A 11 -5.52 -36.55 -1.95
N ARG A 12 -6.63 -35.89 -2.29
CA ARG A 12 -6.78 -35.02 -3.47
C ARG A 12 -6.61 -33.54 -3.17
N LEU A 13 -6.48 -33.15 -1.90
CA LEU A 13 -6.30 -31.76 -1.49
C LEU A 13 -4.81 -31.44 -1.32
N ILE A 14 -4.40 -30.28 -1.82
CA ILE A 14 -3.05 -29.76 -1.65
C ILE A 14 -3.14 -28.40 -0.96
N CYS A 15 -2.49 -28.27 0.18
CA CYS A 15 -2.16 -26.96 0.74
C CYS A 15 -0.97 -26.35 0.00
N LEU A 16 -1.16 -25.17 -0.59
CA LEU A 16 -0.13 -24.48 -1.36
C LEU A 16 1.10 -24.13 -0.51
N ALA A 17 0.88 -23.65 0.71
CA ALA A 17 1.94 -23.27 1.64
C ALA A 17 2.78 -24.46 2.12
N CYS A 18 2.17 -25.63 2.37
CA CYS A 18 2.91 -26.86 2.69
C CYS A 18 3.62 -27.44 1.46
N ARG A 19 2.99 -27.36 0.29
CA ARG A 19 3.58 -27.82 -0.99
C ARG A 19 4.81 -27.01 -1.38
N GLU A 20 4.74 -25.69 -1.27
CA GLU A 20 5.86 -24.77 -1.52
C GLU A 20 7.06 -25.12 -0.63
N ARG A 21 6.80 -25.41 0.65
CA ARG A 21 7.82 -25.79 1.65
C ARG A 21 8.22 -27.27 1.61
N ARG A 22 7.62 -28.07 0.73
CA ARG A 22 7.79 -29.54 0.64
C ARG A 22 7.62 -30.30 1.94
N ILE A 23 6.76 -29.79 2.80
CA ILE A 23 6.40 -30.49 4.02
C ILE A 23 5.08 -31.24 3.81
N ARG A 24 4.95 -32.40 4.45
CA ARG A 24 3.72 -33.17 4.38
C ARG A 24 2.58 -32.33 4.97
N CYS A 25 1.54 -32.14 4.17
CA CYS A 25 0.35 -31.44 4.62
C CYS A 25 -0.49 -32.36 5.51
N GLU A 26 -0.92 -31.83 6.66
CA GLU A 26 -1.78 -32.50 7.62
C GLU A 26 -3.09 -31.68 7.74
N LEU A 27 -3.97 -31.85 6.75
CA LEU A 27 -5.28 -31.20 6.71
C LEU A 27 -6.26 -31.89 7.67
N PRO A 28 -7.10 -31.14 8.40
CA PRO A 28 -8.20 -31.69 9.18
C PRO A 28 -9.13 -32.57 8.32
N LEU A 29 -9.77 -33.56 8.93
CA LEU A 29 -10.66 -34.49 8.20
C LEU A 29 -11.91 -33.76 7.65
N ASP A 30 -12.38 -32.71 8.32
CA ASP A 30 -13.62 -32.00 8.02
C ASP A 30 -13.39 -30.73 7.17
N VAL A 31 -12.46 -30.80 6.22
CA VAL A 31 -12.21 -29.68 5.31
C VAL A 31 -13.18 -29.74 4.14
N ASP A 32 -13.99 -28.70 3.99
CA ASP A 32 -14.82 -28.49 2.79
C ASP A 32 -13.95 -28.54 1.54
N ILE A 33 -14.26 -29.49 0.67
CA ILE A 33 -13.50 -29.75 -0.56
C ILE A 33 -13.92 -28.70 -1.60
N PRO A 34 -13.03 -27.77 -2.01
CA PRO A 34 -13.37 -26.83 -3.05
C PRO A 34 -13.57 -27.55 -4.40
N PRO A 35 -14.44 -27.04 -5.29
CA PRO A 35 -14.55 -27.49 -6.67
C PRO A 35 -13.19 -27.51 -7.37
N GLN A 36 -13.07 -28.38 -8.38
CA GLN A 36 -11.82 -28.56 -9.11
C GLN A 36 -11.39 -27.25 -9.79
N GLY A 37 -10.24 -26.71 -9.38
CA GLY A 37 -9.69 -25.46 -9.92
C GLY A 37 -9.87 -24.24 -9.01
N GLU A 38 -10.75 -24.31 -8.01
CA GLU A 38 -10.98 -23.22 -7.06
C GLU A 38 -9.93 -23.26 -5.93
N LEU A 39 -9.46 -22.07 -5.52
CA LEU A 39 -8.60 -21.88 -4.35
C LEU A 39 -9.46 -21.41 -3.19
N ARG A 40 -9.42 -22.12 -2.07
CA ARG A 40 -10.08 -21.67 -0.84
C ARG A 40 -9.11 -21.57 0.32
N THR A 41 -9.29 -20.51 1.09
CA THR A 41 -8.79 -20.44 2.46
C THR A 41 -9.63 -21.37 3.31
N VAL A 42 -8.99 -22.33 3.98
CA VAL A 42 -9.69 -23.19 4.94
C VAL A 42 -9.90 -22.43 6.23
N GLN A 43 -11.12 -22.50 6.80
CA GLN A 43 -11.43 -21.95 8.12
C GLN A 43 -10.47 -22.49 9.19
N MET A 44 -10.13 -23.78 9.10
CA MET A 44 -9.10 -24.39 9.92
C MET A 44 -7.82 -24.65 9.09
N PRO A 45 -6.75 -23.89 9.31
CA PRO A 45 -5.48 -24.14 8.61
C PRO A 45 -4.93 -25.51 8.98
N CYS A 46 -4.23 -26.15 8.05
CA CYS A 46 -3.54 -27.40 8.33
C CYS A 46 -2.56 -27.22 9.50
N TYR A 47 -2.27 -28.30 10.24
CA TYR A 47 -1.46 -28.25 11.45
C TYR A 47 -0.14 -27.49 11.28
N ARG A 48 0.50 -27.65 10.11
CA ARG A 48 1.76 -27.00 9.77
C ARG A 48 1.62 -25.51 9.45
N CYS A 49 0.60 -25.13 8.69
CA CYS A 49 0.35 -23.71 8.40
C CYS A 49 -0.04 -22.96 9.67
N ARG A 50 -0.81 -23.62 10.55
CA ARG A 50 -1.14 -23.10 11.88
C ARG A 50 0.11 -22.83 12.73
N ARG A 51 1.02 -23.80 12.81
CA ARG A 51 2.28 -23.67 13.57
C ARG A 51 3.21 -22.60 13.01
N LEU A 52 3.23 -22.44 11.69
CA LEU A 52 4.05 -21.45 11.00
C LEU A 52 3.39 -20.07 10.90
N ARG A 53 2.16 -19.90 11.39
CA ARG A 53 1.35 -18.66 11.28
C ARG A 53 1.26 -18.13 9.84
N ILE A 54 1.07 -19.03 8.88
CA ILE A 54 0.93 -18.69 7.46
C ILE A 54 -0.46 -19.07 6.92
N PRO A 55 -0.98 -18.36 5.90
CA PRO A 55 -2.27 -18.68 5.28
C PRO A 55 -2.28 -20.09 4.69
N CYS A 56 -3.29 -20.88 5.05
CA CYS A 56 -3.50 -22.21 4.49
C CYS A 56 -4.51 -22.14 3.35
N VAL A 57 -4.00 -22.08 2.12
CA VAL A 57 -4.82 -22.12 0.91
C VAL A 57 -4.79 -23.53 0.34
N VAL A 58 -5.96 -24.16 0.19
CA VAL A 58 -6.11 -25.50 -0.37
C VAL A 58 -6.69 -25.47 -1.77
N ARG A 59 -6.20 -26.38 -2.61
CA ARG A 59 -6.68 -26.64 -3.97
C ARG A 59 -6.96 -28.13 -4.13
N GLN A 60 -8.05 -28.48 -4.81
CA GLN A 60 -8.27 -29.85 -5.28
C GLN A 60 -7.38 -30.14 -6.49
N THR A 61 -6.63 -31.24 -6.44
CA THR A 61 -5.72 -31.65 -7.52
C THR A 61 -6.06 -33.04 -8.04
N THR A 62 -5.94 -33.20 -9.35
CA THR A 62 -6.01 -34.49 -10.03
C THR A 62 -4.63 -35.15 -10.01
N LEU A 63 -4.20 -35.65 -8.86
CA LEU A 63 -2.99 -36.47 -8.80
C LEU A 63 -3.33 -37.93 -9.12
N GLY A 64 -3.07 -38.32 -10.36
CA GLY A 64 -3.11 -39.70 -10.84
C GLY A 64 -2.98 -39.76 -12.37
N ARG A 65 -2.27 -40.77 -12.90
CA ARG A 65 -2.35 -41.12 -14.33
C ARG A 65 -3.82 -41.36 -14.66
N PRO A 66 -4.38 -40.77 -15.74
CA PRO A 66 -5.69 -41.16 -16.22
C PRO A 66 -5.70 -42.67 -16.41
N ARG A 67 -6.66 -43.38 -15.81
CA ARG A 67 -6.83 -44.81 -16.10
C ARG A 67 -7.20 -44.92 -17.59
N PRO A 68 -6.49 -45.72 -18.39
CA PRO A 68 -6.92 -45.99 -19.76
C PRO A 68 -8.32 -46.60 -19.71
N LYS A 69 -9.24 -46.08 -20.53
CA LYS A 69 -10.59 -46.64 -20.70
C LYS A 69 -10.44 -48.10 -21.14
N ALA A 70 -10.79 -49.03 -20.25
CA ALA A 70 -10.89 -50.44 -20.61
C ALA A 70 -12.10 -50.61 -21.53
N SER A 71 -11.84 -50.90 -22.80
CA SER A 71 -12.78 -51.52 -23.71
C SER A 71 -13.15 -52.90 -23.18
N ALA A 72 -14.44 -53.14 -23.00
CA ALA A 72 -14.97 -54.41 -22.55
C ALA A 72 -15.00 -55.42 -23.71
N THR A 73 -14.12 -56.43 -23.68
CA THR A 73 -14.31 -57.69 -24.42
C THR A 73 -13.67 -58.87 -23.68
N SER A 74 -14.54 -59.75 -23.19
CA SER A 74 -14.50 -61.22 -23.05
C SER A 74 -13.19 -62.01 -22.83
N LEU A 75 -13.19 -62.73 -21.70
CA LEU A 75 -12.61 -64.05 -21.35
C LEU A 75 -11.88 -64.88 -22.43
N THR A 76 -10.71 -65.44 -22.07
CA THR A 76 -10.41 -66.91 -22.05
C THR A 76 -9.04 -67.26 -21.41
N THR A 77 -9.10 -68.07 -20.34
CA THR A 77 -8.28 -69.25 -19.91
C THR A 77 -6.76 -69.43 -20.11
N ALA A 78 -6.16 -70.00 -19.04
CA ALA A 78 -4.97 -70.89 -18.91
C ALA A 78 -3.57 -70.24 -19.11
N GLY A 79 -2.45 -70.61 -18.47
CA GLY A 79 -2.00 -71.63 -17.50
C GLY A 79 -0.50 -71.33 -17.23
N ASP A 80 -0.01 -71.42 -16.00
CA ASP A 80 0.90 -72.48 -15.47
C ASP A 80 2.44 -72.27 -15.67
N ARG A 81 3.20 -72.67 -14.63
CA ARG A 81 4.66 -73.02 -14.53
C ARG A 81 5.77 -71.94 -14.47
N ARG A 82 6.56 -71.91 -13.36
CA ARG A 82 7.94 -72.48 -13.09
C ARG A 82 9.07 -71.77 -13.88
N SER A 83 10.30 -71.52 -13.43
CA SER A 83 11.22 -72.00 -12.38
C SER A 83 12.39 -70.97 -12.29
N LEU A 84 12.95 -70.63 -11.12
CA LEU A 84 14.25 -71.07 -10.56
C LEU A 84 15.46 -71.04 -11.51
N THR A 85 16.52 -70.29 -11.13
CA THR A 85 17.97 -70.68 -11.09
C THR A 85 18.90 -69.47 -10.76
N THR A 86 19.58 -69.47 -9.59
CA THR A 86 21.02 -69.76 -9.29
C THR A 86 22.00 -68.59 -9.50
N THR A 87 22.55 -68.02 -8.41
CA THR A 87 23.89 -68.24 -7.75
C THR A 87 25.07 -67.58 -8.45
N ALA A 88 25.87 -66.81 -7.70
CA ALA A 88 27.31 -67.03 -7.55
C ALA A 88 27.94 -66.01 -6.58
N ASP A 89 28.65 -66.57 -5.60
CA ASP A 89 29.48 -65.93 -4.58
C ASP A 89 30.74 -65.24 -5.13
N GLY A 90 31.32 -64.36 -4.31
CA GLY A 90 32.67 -63.83 -4.49
C GLY A 90 33.09 -62.97 -3.29
N ASN A 91 33.56 -63.62 -2.22
CA ASN A 91 34.21 -62.99 -1.07
C ASN A 91 35.63 -62.53 -1.42
N ASP A 92 36.04 -61.36 -0.92
CA ASP A 92 37.45 -61.14 -0.56
C ASP A 92 37.55 -60.27 0.70
N VAL A 93 38.43 -60.68 1.60
CA VAL A 93 38.58 -60.25 2.99
C VAL A 93 39.97 -59.65 3.14
N THR A 94 40.08 -58.41 3.59
CA THR A 94 41.26 -57.96 4.35
C THR A 94 40.87 -57.02 5.49
N ASN A 95 41.36 -57.38 6.67
CA ASN A 95 41.18 -56.73 7.97
C ASN A 95 42.02 -55.47 8.12
N THR A 96 41.48 -54.44 8.79
CA THR A 96 42.23 -53.58 9.75
C THR A 96 41.25 -52.73 10.59
N PHE A 97 41.32 -52.84 11.91
CA PHE A 97 40.67 -51.99 12.93
C PHE A 97 41.68 -50.93 13.45
N PRO A 98 41.32 -49.97 14.33
CA PRO A 98 40.16 -49.08 14.37
C PRO A 98 40.56 -47.60 14.54
N THR A 99 39.82 -46.64 13.97
CA THR A 99 39.97 -45.22 14.34
C THR A 99 38.61 -44.53 14.43
N THR A 100 38.27 -44.17 15.67
CA THR A 100 37.39 -43.07 16.12
C THR A 100 36.19 -42.65 15.25
N ARG A 101 35.00 -42.99 15.78
CA ARG A 101 33.69 -42.37 15.56
C ARG A 101 33.77 -40.86 15.23
N THR A 102 33.35 -40.51 14.02
CA THR A 102 32.67 -39.25 13.70
C THR A 102 31.44 -39.58 12.87
N SER A 103 30.26 -39.21 13.36
CA SER A 103 29.00 -39.45 12.64
C SER A 103 28.98 -38.59 11.38
N LYS A 104 29.23 -39.21 10.23
CA LYS A 104 28.90 -38.63 8.92
C LYS A 104 27.38 -38.53 8.84
N GLN A 105 26.83 -37.34 9.08
CA GLN A 105 25.49 -37.01 8.61
C GLN A 105 25.47 -37.23 7.10
N ALA A 106 24.53 -38.05 6.62
CA ALA A 106 24.27 -38.17 5.20
C ALA A 106 24.03 -36.77 4.61
N PRO A 107 24.59 -36.44 3.43
CA PRO A 107 24.32 -35.17 2.79
C PRO A 107 22.80 -35.03 2.61
N LEU A 108 22.24 -33.96 3.16
CA LEU A 108 20.85 -33.60 2.94
C LEU A 108 20.60 -33.62 1.43
N PRO A 109 19.49 -34.23 0.96
CA PRO A 109 19.16 -34.21 -0.45
C PRO A 109 19.13 -32.74 -0.91
N PRO A 110 19.66 -32.42 -2.10
CA PRO A 110 19.63 -31.06 -2.60
C PRO A 110 18.20 -30.56 -2.53
N PRO A 111 17.96 -29.30 -2.14
CA PRO A 111 16.62 -28.75 -2.18
C PRO A 111 16.13 -29.00 -3.60
N LEU A 112 15.08 -29.82 -3.76
CA LEU A 112 14.43 -29.98 -5.06
C LEU A 112 14.21 -28.54 -5.58
N LEU A 113 14.39 -28.25 -6.85
CA LEU A 113 13.98 -26.96 -7.40
C LEU A 113 12.59 -27.23 -7.96
N TYR A 114 11.56 -26.58 -7.41
CA TYR A 114 10.24 -26.72 -7.99
C TYR A 114 10.31 -26.04 -9.35
N GLN A 115 10.28 -26.84 -10.41
CA GLN A 115 10.09 -26.32 -11.76
C GLN A 115 8.60 -26.04 -11.91
N PRO A 116 8.18 -24.77 -11.99
CA PRO A 116 6.79 -24.44 -12.24
C PRO A 116 6.33 -25.03 -13.57
N GLN A 117 5.17 -25.69 -13.53
CA GLN A 117 4.67 -26.48 -14.65
C GLN A 117 3.99 -25.64 -15.75
N SER A 118 3.72 -24.35 -15.50
CA SER A 118 3.21 -23.41 -16.50
C SER A 118 3.81 -22.01 -16.35
N SER A 119 3.86 -21.26 -17.46
CA SER A 119 4.23 -19.85 -17.50
C SER A 119 3.31 -18.98 -16.65
N GLU A 120 2.03 -19.32 -16.57
CA GLU A 120 1.05 -18.69 -15.67
C GLU A 120 1.42 -18.87 -14.20
N THR A 121 1.76 -20.10 -13.78
CA THR A 121 2.17 -20.36 -12.39
C THR A 121 3.41 -19.54 -12.03
N LEU A 122 4.35 -19.37 -12.96
CA LEU A 122 5.51 -18.50 -12.79
C LEU A 122 5.14 -17.05 -12.53
N VAL A 123 4.20 -16.50 -13.32
CA VAL A 123 3.77 -15.12 -13.16
C VAL A 123 3.05 -14.91 -11.83
N ILE A 124 2.19 -15.85 -11.43
CA ILE A 124 1.52 -15.80 -10.12
C ILE A 124 2.53 -15.82 -8.97
N ILE A 125 3.53 -16.70 -9.02
CA ILE A 125 4.59 -16.76 -8.00
C ILE A 125 5.33 -15.43 -7.94
N ARG A 126 5.69 -14.85 -9.09
CA ARG A 126 6.37 -13.55 -9.16
C ARG A 126 5.47 -12.41 -8.69
N ALA A 127 4.18 -12.45 -8.95
CA ALA A 127 3.22 -11.46 -8.46
C ALA A 127 3.16 -11.47 -6.93
N VAL A 128 3.05 -12.66 -6.33
CA VAL A 128 3.07 -12.83 -4.86
C VAL A 128 4.40 -12.38 -4.26
N ASP A 129 5.52 -12.73 -4.89
CA ASP A 129 6.85 -12.27 -4.47
C ASP A 129 6.95 -10.74 -4.52
N THR A 130 6.50 -10.11 -5.61
CA THR A 130 6.46 -8.66 -5.74
C THR A 130 5.58 -8.04 -4.66
N ILE A 131 4.36 -8.54 -4.42
CA ILE A 131 3.47 -8.00 -3.38
C ILE A 131 4.16 -8.01 -2.01
N ARG A 132 4.89 -9.09 -1.68
CA ARG A 132 5.62 -9.21 -0.40
C ARG A 132 6.82 -8.29 -0.32
N CYS A 133 7.66 -8.27 -1.36
CA CYS A 133 8.84 -7.41 -1.39
C CYS A 133 8.48 -5.91 -1.41
N GLU A 134 7.28 -5.58 -1.87
CA GLU A 134 6.74 -4.22 -1.90
C GLU A 134 5.87 -3.90 -0.67
N HIS A 135 5.72 -4.84 0.27
CA HIS A 135 4.93 -4.70 1.49
C HIS A 135 3.46 -4.29 1.24
N CYS A 136 2.88 -4.84 0.16
CA CYS A 136 1.52 -4.58 -0.29
C CYS A 136 0.52 -5.68 0.15
N GLU A 137 0.86 -6.55 1.10
CA GLU A 137 -0.04 -7.66 1.50
C GLU A 137 -1.36 -7.17 2.11
N GLU A 138 -1.33 -6.02 2.77
CA GLU A 138 -2.49 -5.43 3.45
C GLU A 138 -3.27 -4.44 2.58
N SER A 139 -2.75 -4.13 1.38
CA SER A 139 -3.36 -3.17 0.45
C SER A 139 -4.08 -3.88 -0.71
N TRP A 140 -4.75 -3.10 -1.56
CA TRP A 140 -5.53 -3.61 -2.68
C TRP A 140 -4.80 -4.56 -3.65
N PRO A 141 -3.46 -4.47 -3.89
CA PRO A 141 -2.76 -5.40 -4.77
C PRO A 141 -2.86 -6.88 -4.35
N ARG A 142 -3.18 -7.17 -3.09
CA ARG A 142 -3.43 -8.55 -2.63
C ARG A 142 -4.53 -9.26 -3.42
N HIS A 143 -5.47 -8.51 -4.01
CA HIS A 143 -6.59 -9.06 -4.79
C HIS A 143 -6.20 -9.47 -6.22
N LEU A 144 -5.01 -9.09 -6.70
CA LEU A 144 -4.59 -9.29 -8.09
C LEU A 144 -4.39 -10.75 -8.46
N VAL A 145 -3.85 -11.55 -7.54
CA VAL A 145 -3.47 -12.94 -7.82
C VAL A 145 -4.69 -13.80 -8.16
N VAL A 146 -5.85 -13.50 -7.57
CA VAL A 146 -7.11 -14.22 -7.81
C VAL A 146 -7.72 -13.83 -9.17
N ARG A 147 -7.36 -12.65 -9.70
CA ARG A 147 -7.87 -12.11 -10.96
C ARG A 147 -6.98 -12.44 -12.18
N TYR A 148 -5.78 -12.98 -11.95
CA TYR A 148 -4.87 -13.35 -13.03
C TYR A 148 -5.51 -14.39 -13.97
N GLY A 149 -5.38 -14.20 -15.27
CA GLY A 149 -5.94 -15.04 -16.31
C GLY A 149 -7.36 -14.67 -16.75
N GLN A 150 -8.01 -13.71 -16.08
CA GLN A 150 -9.37 -13.28 -16.41
C GLN A 150 -9.40 -12.24 -17.54
N LYS A 151 -8.47 -11.28 -17.52
CA LYS A 151 -8.41 -10.17 -18.48
C LYS A 151 -6.97 -9.94 -18.97
N PRO A 152 -6.73 -9.89 -20.30
CA PRO A 152 -5.40 -9.66 -20.84
C PRO A 152 -4.75 -8.34 -20.40
N ALA A 153 -5.54 -7.26 -20.25
CA ALA A 153 -5.05 -5.97 -19.80
C ALA A 153 -4.45 -6.06 -18.39
N LEU A 154 -5.18 -6.67 -17.46
CA LEU A 154 -4.73 -6.83 -16.08
C LEU A 154 -3.49 -7.74 -16.00
N ASP A 155 -3.48 -8.85 -16.73
CA ASP A 155 -2.34 -9.77 -16.76
C ASP A 155 -1.06 -9.10 -17.27
N LEU A 156 -1.18 -8.25 -18.29
CA LEU A 156 -0.07 -7.49 -18.84
C LEU A 156 0.38 -6.37 -17.89
N SER A 157 -0.54 -5.69 -17.21
CA SER A 157 -0.21 -4.72 -16.16
C SER A 157 0.52 -5.37 -14.99
N ILE A 158 0.10 -6.56 -14.56
CA ILE A 158 0.79 -7.36 -13.53
C ILE A 158 2.21 -7.71 -13.99
N LYS A 159 2.39 -8.15 -15.24
CA LYS A 159 3.72 -8.44 -15.79
C LYS A 159 4.61 -7.20 -15.86
N ALA A 160 4.06 -6.06 -16.25
CA ALA A 160 4.79 -4.79 -16.30
C ALA A 160 5.29 -4.38 -14.91
N ILE A 161 4.42 -4.38 -13.90
CA ILE A 161 4.84 -3.97 -12.55
C ILE A 161 5.81 -4.97 -11.91
N ILE A 162 5.66 -6.28 -12.18
CA ILE A 162 6.65 -7.29 -11.77
C ILE A 162 8.03 -6.98 -12.38
N ALA A 163 8.08 -6.63 -13.67
CA ALA A 163 9.33 -6.26 -14.33
C ALA A 163 9.94 -5.00 -13.72
N ALA A 164 9.16 -3.94 -13.52
CA ALA A 164 9.63 -2.70 -12.90
C ALA A 164 10.19 -2.94 -11.48
N CYS A 165 9.47 -3.68 -10.63
CA CYS A 165 9.94 -4.02 -9.28
C CYS A 165 11.17 -4.93 -9.29
N ALA A 166 11.25 -5.90 -10.21
CA ALA A 166 12.44 -6.73 -10.38
C ALA A 166 13.66 -5.89 -10.80
N TYR A 167 13.46 -4.93 -11.71
CA TYR A 167 14.52 -4.01 -12.15
C TYR A 167 14.97 -3.12 -11.01
N ALA A 168 14.04 -2.51 -10.26
CA ALA A 168 14.34 -1.68 -9.11
C ALA A 168 15.16 -2.41 -8.03
N ARG A 169 14.89 -3.72 -7.84
CA ARG A 169 15.63 -4.63 -6.96
C ARG A 169 17.00 -5.08 -7.51
N GLY A 170 17.36 -4.70 -8.73
CA GLY A 170 18.64 -5.05 -9.35
C GLY A 170 18.71 -6.49 -9.86
N VAL A 171 17.59 -7.08 -10.29
CA VAL A 171 17.60 -8.41 -10.93
C VAL A 171 18.52 -8.39 -12.15
N PRO A 172 19.52 -9.29 -12.25
CA PRO A 172 20.48 -9.28 -13.34
C PRO A 172 19.82 -9.43 -14.71
N LYS A 173 20.41 -8.79 -15.73
CA LYS A 173 20.00 -8.86 -17.15
C LYS A 173 18.64 -8.23 -17.48
N LEU A 174 17.99 -7.55 -16.53
CA LEU A 174 16.80 -6.76 -16.80
C LEU A 174 17.20 -5.30 -17.02
N THR A 175 16.78 -4.72 -18.14
CA THR A 175 17.09 -3.32 -18.47
C THR A 175 15.85 -2.43 -18.31
N PRO A 176 16.01 -1.09 -18.25
CA PRO A 176 14.88 -0.16 -18.31
C PRO A 176 14.03 -0.37 -19.57
N ASP A 177 14.68 -0.60 -20.72
CA ASP A 177 14.01 -0.82 -22.01
C ASP A 177 13.11 -2.06 -22.00
N ASP A 178 13.54 -3.16 -21.36
CA ASP A 178 12.70 -4.35 -21.17
C ASP A 178 11.43 -4.03 -20.36
N CYS A 179 11.57 -3.17 -19.35
CA CYS A 179 10.44 -2.74 -18.53
C CYS A 179 9.49 -1.86 -19.36
N TYR A 180 9.98 -0.86 -20.07
CA TYR A 180 9.14 0.00 -20.92
C TYR A 180 8.46 -0.76 -22.05
N LYS A 181 9.10 -1.80 -22.61
CA LYS A 181 8.44 -2.73 -23.54
C LYS A 181 7.28 -3.49 -22.89
N ALA A 182 7.42 -3.90 -21.63
CA ALA A 182 6.33 -4.52 -20.89
C ALA A 182 5.20 -3.52 -20.60
N LEU A 183 5.53 -2.28 -20.23
CA LEU A 183 4.57 -1.19 -20.06
C LEU A 183 3.80 -0.92 -21.35
N ALA A 184 4.49 -0.78 -22.48
CA ALA A 184 3.86 -0.49 -23.78
C ALA A 184 2.82 -1.56 -24.16
N ARG A 185 3.12 -2.84 -23.88
CA ARG A 185 2.17 -3.94 -24.09
C ARG A 185 0.96 -3.84 -23.15
N ALA A 186 1.18 -3.51 -21.88
CA ALA A 186 0.09 -3.32 -20.92
C ALA A 186 -0.81 -2.14 -21.32
N LEU A 187 -0.22 -0.98 -21.66
CA LEU A 187 -0.95 0.20 -22.12
C LEU A 187 -1.76 -0.10 -23.39
N ALA A 188 -1.19 -0.78 -24.37
CA ALA A 188 -1.91 -1.18 -25.59
C ALA A 188 -3.12 -2.07 -25.26
N ALA A 189 -3.00 -3.00 -24.32
CA ALA A 189 -4.09 -3.86 -23.90
C ALA A 189 -5.17 -3.12 -23.09
N VAL A 190 -4.78 -2.19 -22.22
CA VAL A 190 -5.71 -1.30 -21.52
C VAL A 190 -6.48 -0.43 -22.53
N GLN A 191 -5.78 0.20 -23.48
CA GLN A 191 -6.41 0.99 -24.54
C GLN A 191 -7.38 0.18 -25.40
N ALA A 192 -7.01 -1.05 -25.76
CA ALA A 192 -7.90 -1.96 -26.49
C ALA A 192 -9.16 -2.28 -25.67
N THR A 193 -9.01 -2.52 -24.36
CA THR A 193 -10.13 -2.78 -23.44
C THR A 193 -11.05 -1.57 -23.32
N ILE A 194 -10.50 -0.35 -23.19
CA ILE A 194 -11.27 0.90 -23.18
C ILE A 194 -12.13 1.00 -24.45
N LYS A 195 -11.51 0.83 -25.62
CA LYS A 195 -12.21 0.92 -26.92
C LYS A 195 -13.33 -0.13 -27.07
N GLN A 196 -13.14 -1.33 -26.52
CA GLN A 196 -14.10 -2.43 -26.59
C GLN A 196 -15.24 -2.31 -25.56
N SER A 197 -14.99 -1.65 -24.43
CA SER A 197 -15.93 -1.60 -23.29
C SER A 197 -17.20 -0.77 -23.53
N SER A 198 -17.39 -0.19 -24.72
CA SER A 198 -18.52 0.67 -25.10
C SER A 198 -18.88 1.72 -24.04
N GLY A 199 -17.88 2.23 -23.31
CA GLY A 199 -18.07 3.23 -22.25
C GLY A 199 -18.48 2.68 -20.88
N SER A 200 -18.39 1.37 -20.62
CA SER A 200 -18.71 0.75 -19.33
C SER A 200 -17.45 0.19 -18.63
N PRO A 201 -16.66 1.05 -17.96
CA PRO A 201 -15.41 0.64 -17.37
C PRO A 201 -15.57 -0.33 -16.18
N ASP A 202 -14.93 -1.50 -16.25
CA ASP A 202 -14.94 -2.51 -15.19
C ASP A 202 -13.83 -2.34 -14.13
N ASP A 203 -13.86 -3.16 -13.08
CA ASP A 203 -12.87 -3.17 -12.00
C ASP A 203 -11.48 -3.64 -12.44
N ASP A 204 -11.40 -4.53 -13.42
CA ASP A 204 -10.10 -5.02 -13.89
C ASP A 204 -9.37 -3.93 -14.67
N MET A 205 -10.09 -3.09 -15.41
CA MET A 205 -9.52 -1.92 -16.06
C MET A 205 -9.07 -0.86 -15.04
N LEU A 206 -9.88 -0.60 -14.01
CA LEU A 206 -9.48 0.30 -12.91
C LEU A 206 -8.19 -0.21 -12.23
N ALA A 207 -8.15 -1.50 -11.87
CA ALA A 207 -6.98 -2.13 -11.27
C ALA A 207 -5.76 -2.14 -12.20
N SER A 208 -5.97 -2.30 -13.51
CA SER A 208 -4.90 -2.25 -14.51
C SER A 208 -4.25 -0.87 -14.57
N THR A 209 -5.05 0.19 -14.57
CA THR A 209 -4.57 1.57 -14.55
C THR A 209 -3.88 1.89 -13.23
N ALA A 210 -4.45 1.46 -12.11
CA ALA A 210 -3.90 1.66 -10.78
C ALA A 210 -2.52 0.99 -10.62
N LEU A 211 -2.36 -0.23 -11.15
CA LEU A 211 -1.10 -0.96 -11.13
C LEU A 211 0.03 -0.26 -11.88
N LEU A 212 -0.31 0.44 -12.96
CA LEU A 212 0.65 1.14 -13.81
C LEU A 212 0.99 2.54 -13.28
N ALA A 213 0.16 3.12 -12.40
CA ALA A 213 0.39 4.44 -11.84
C ALA A 213 1.81 4.64 -11.28
N PRO A 214 2.37 3.76 -10.41
CA PRO A 214 3.71 3.95 -9.85
C PRO A 214 4.86 3.52 -10.76
N PHE A 215 4.59 3.04 -11.98
CA PHE A 215 5.56 2.31 -12.80
C PHE A 215 6.88 3.09 -13.03
N ASP A 216 6.81 4.33 -13.49
CA ASP A 216 7.98 5.16 -13.74
C ASP A 216 8.69 5.53 -12.45
N GLY A 217 7.93 5.88 -11.41
CA GLY A 217 8.49 6.16 -10.09
C GLY A 217 9.26 4.97 -9.49
N VAL A 218 8.86 3.74 -9.83
CA VAL A 218 9.58 2.51 -9.43
C VAL A 218 10.86 2.35 -10.24
N ILE A 219 10.82 2.50 -11.56
CA ILE A 219 12.02 2.37 -12.42
C ILE A 219 13.06 3.44 -12.09
N GLN A 220 12.61 4.69 -11.95
CA GLN A 220 13.49 5.82 -11.66
C GLN A 220 13.97 5.84 -10.20
N LYS A 221 13.48 4.92 -9.35
CA LYS A 221 13.77 4.87 -7.91
C LYS A 221 13.39 6.16 -7.15
N ASN A 222 12.43 6.90 -7.69
CA ASN A 222 11.92 8.15 -7.14
C ASN A 222 10.79 7.89 -6.12
N GLY A 223 10.98 6.92 -5.22
CA GLY A 223 9.98 6.61 -4.18
C GLY A 223 8.65 6.03 -4.69
N GLY A 224 8.58 5.60 -5.97
CA GLY A 224 7.35 5.06 -6.54
C GLY A 224 6.21 6.09 -6.59
N ILE A 225 6.54 7.37 -6.77
CA ILE A 225 5.55 8.44 -6.99
C ILE A 225 4.71 8.06 -8.22
N PRO A 226 3.37 8.08 -8.13
CA PRO A 226 2.54 7.74 -9.27
C PRO A 226 2.62 8.79 -10.38
N MET A 227 2.40 8.38 -11.62
CA MET A 227 2.27 9.31 -12.73
C MET A 227 0.91 10.01 -12.69
N ARG A 228 0.92 11.33 -12.85
CA ARG A 228 -0.28 12.17 -12.92
C ARG A 228 -1.34 11.62 -13.89
N LEU A 229 -0.95 11.33 -15.12
CA LEU A 229 -1.87 10.85 -16.16
C LEU A 229 -2.58 9.54 -15.78
N HIS A 230 -1.94 8.69 -14.99
CA HIS A 230 -2.59 7.48 -14.48
C HIS A 230 -3.59 7.80 -13.38
N ILE A 231 -3.28 8.72 -12.47
CA ILE A 231 -4.21 9.18 -11.42
C ILE A 231 -5.44 9.86 -12.04
N GLU A 232 -5.25 10.72 -13.03
CA GLU A 232 -6.34 11.32 -13.81
C GLU A 232 -7.14 10.25 -14.56
N GLY A 233 -6.46 9.26 -15.14
CA GLY A 233 -7.09 8.10 -15.76
C GLY A 233 -7.96 7.30 -14.79
N LEU A 234 -7.55 7.13 -13.53
CA LEU A 234 -8.37 6.48 -12.49
C LEU A 234 -9.66 7.25 -12.24
N ALA A 235 -9.55 8.57 -12.05
CA ALA A 235 -10.71 9.43 -11.85
C ALA A 235 -11.67 9.38 -13.06
N ALA A 236 -11.14 9.45 -14.28
CA ALA A 236 -11.93 9.37 -15.50
C ALA A 236 -12.65 8.03 -15.64
N ILE A 237 -11.98 6.91 -15.32
CA ILE A 237 -12.58 5.57 -15.32
C ILE A 237 -13.74 5.52 -14.32
N LEU A 238 -13.55 6.03 -13.10
CA LEU A 238 -14.58 6.04 -12.07
C LEU A 238 -15.77 6.93 -12.43
N ALA A 239 -15.52 8.12 -13.00
CA ALA A 239 -16.56 9.06 -13.43
C ALA A 239 -17.35 8.55 -14.64
N ALA A 240 -16.71 7.76 -15.53
CA ALA A 240 -17.38 7.16 -16.68
C ALA A 240 -18.23 5.93 -16.34
N ARG A 241 -18.19 5.42 -15.11
CA ARG A 241 -19.06 4.30 -14.70
C ARG A 241 -20.52 4.76 -14.67
N PRO A 242 -21.46 3.97 -15.19
CA PRO A 242 -22.87 4.31 -15.09
C PRO A 242 -23.28 4.33 -13.61
N PRO A 243 -24.27 5.16 -13.20
CA PRO A 243 -24.74 5.22 -11.82
C PRO A 243 -25.28 3.88 -11.28
N THR A 244 -25.65 2.96 -12.18
CA THR A 244 -26.09 1.59 -11.85
C THR A 244 -24.94 0.63 -11.60
N TYR A 245 -23.69 1.01 -11.88
CA TYR A 245 -22.53 0.18 -11.61
C TYR A 245 -22.28 0.10 -10.10
N PRO A 246 -22.15 -1.09 -9.52
CA PRO A 246 -21.95 -1.22 -8.08
C PRO A 246 -20.60 -0.65 -7.65
N VAL A 247 -20.59 0.12 -6.56
CA VAL A 247 -19.34 0.54 -5.93
C VAL A 247 -18.72 -0.67 -5.22
N THR A 248 -17.62 -1.17 -5.77
CA THR A 248 -16.93 -2.35 -5.25
C THR A 248 -15.89 -1.99 -4.19
N GLN A 249 -15.57 -2.93 -3.30
CA GLN A 249 -14.51 -2.72 -2.31
C GLN A 249 -13.14 -2.47 -2.96
N LEU A 250 -12.86 -3.12 -4.09
CA LEU A 250 -11.62 -2.90 -4.84
C LEU A 250 -11.51 -1.45 -5.32
N ALA A 251 -12.60 -0.88 -5.84
CA ALA A 251 -12.61 0.50 -6.28
C ALA A 251 -12.37 1.47 -5.11
N ARG A 252 -13.01 1.24 -3.96
CA ARG A 252 -12.76 2.02 -2.74
C ARG A 252 -11.31 1.91 -2.28
N ASP A 253 -10.78 0.69 -2.20
CA ASP A 253 -9.41 0.48 -1.76
C ASP A 253 -8.38 1.16 -2.70
N ILE A 254 -8.66 1.22 -4.02
CA ILE A 254 -7.82 1.94 -4.99
C ILE A 254 -7.90 3.46 -4.79
N VAL A 255 -9.11 4.03 -4.63
CA VAL A 255 -9.29 5.47 -4.38
C VAL A 255 -8.57 5.86 -3.10
N ASN A 256 -8.82 5.15 -2.00
CA ASN A 256 -8.16 5.38 -0.71
C ASN A 256 -6.64 5.22 -0.83
N PHE A 257 -6.15 4.32 -1.69
CA PHE A 257 -4.71 4.16 -1.94
C PHE A 257 -4.07 5.39 -2.57
N TYR A 258 -4.78 6.11 -3.43
CA TYR A 258 -4.23 7.21 -4.21
C TYR A 258 -4.74 8.60 -3.81
N ALA A 259 -5.68 8.72 -2.86
CA ALA A 259 -6.27 9.99 -2.45
C ALA A 259 -5.22 11.04 -2.06
N CYS A 260 -4.27 10.69 -1.18
CA CYS A 260 -3.18 11.59 -0.79
C CYS A 260 -2.25 11.96 -1.96
N ASP A 261 -1.85 11.00 -2.80
CA ASP A 261 -0.98 11.31 -3.95
C ASP A 261 -1.71 12.24 -4.95
N ALA A 262 -2.99 12.00 -5.21
CA ALA A 262 -3.84 12.84 -6.05
C ALA A 262 -3.96 14.26 -5.49
N ALA A 263 -4.14 14.38 -4.17
CA ALA A 263 -4.20 15.66 -3.47
C ALA A 263 -2.89 16.45 -3.62
N VAL A 264 -1.75 15.81 -3.36
CA VAL A 264 -0.44 16.46 -3.48
C VAL A 264 -0.20 16.94 -4.91
N MET A 265 -0.49 16.10 -5.91
CA MET A 265 -0.38 16.49 -7.32
C MET A 265 -1.27 17.68 -7.68
N ALA A 266 -2.49 17.72 -7.18
CA ALA A 266 -3.45 18.79 -7.42
C ALA A 266 -3.03 20.11 -6.76
N CYS A 267 -2.57 20.06 -5.50
CA CYS A 267 -1.99 21.24 -4.81
C CYS A 267 -0.80 21.82 -5.56
N VAL A 268 0.09 20.94 -6.03
CA VAL A 268 1.23 21.29 -6.87
C VAL A 268 0.73 21.93 -8.18
N GLN A 269 -0.26 21.37 -8.87
CA GLN A 269 -0.78 21.96 -10.12
C GLN A 269 -1.61 23.23 -9.93
N GLY A 270 -2.12 23.48 -8.73
CA GLY A 270 -3.12 24.55 -8.51
C GLY A 270 -4.47 24.22 -9.12
N THR A 271 -4.82 22.94 -9.12
CA THR A 271 -6.11 22.46 -9.61
C THR A 271 -6.86 21.73 -8.49
N PRO A 272 -8.19 21.58 -8.62
CA PRO A 272 -8.94 20.63 -7.81
C PRO A 272 -8.40 19.20 -7.97
N SER A 273 -8.64 18.33 -6.99
CA SER A 273 -8.27 16.91 -7.10
C SER A 273 -9.04 16.26 -8.26
N SER A 274 -8.39 15.36 -9.01
CA SER A 274 -9.07 14.60 -10.05
C SER A 274 -10.20 13.73 -9.49
N PHE A 275 -10.11 13.32 -8.22
CA PHE A 275 -11.16 12.57 -7.54
C PHE A 275 -12.31 13.44 -7.01
N GLU A 276 -12.29 14.76 -7.17
CA GLU A 276 -13.41 15.58 -6.71
C GLU A 276 -14.69 15.35 -7.52
N GLY A 277 -14.55 14.96 -8.80
CA GLY A 277 -15.66 14.67 -9.70
C GLY A 277 -16.23 13.25 -9.60
N ILE A 278 -15.66 12.35 -8.77
CA ILE A 278 -16.16 10.98 -8.63
C ILE A 278 -17.26 10.89 -7.57
N ALA A 279 -18.14 9.89 -7.70
CA ALA A 279 -19.26 9.71 -6.76
C ALA A 279 -18.76 9.53 -5.31
N PRO A 280 -19.35 10.20 -4.31
CA PRO A 280 -18.89 10.14 -2.93
C PRO A 280 -18.85 8.74 -2.32
N ALA A 281 -19.71 7.82 -2.79
CA ALA A 281 -19.76 6.43 -2.33
C ALA A 281 -18.44 5.64 -2.50
N TYR A 282 -17.49 6.15 -3.30
CA TYR A 282 -16.16 5.56 -3.46
C TYR A 282 -15.19 5.88 -2.31
N TYR A 283 -15.40 6.95 -1.55
CA TYR A 283 -14.50 7.36 -0.46
C TYR A 283 -15.25 7.62 0.87
N ILE A 284 -16.55 7.90 0.81
CA ILE A 284 -17.43 7.92 1.99
C ILE A 284 -17.80 6.49 2.36
N THR A 285 -17.66 6.15 3.63
CA THR A 285 -18.12 4.87 4.18
C THR A 285 -19.39 5.08 4.99
N ASP A 286 -20.47 4.38 4.63
CA ASP A 286 -21.68 4.27 5.47
C ASP A 286 -21.42 3.46 6.75
N ASP A 287 -20.28 2.76 6.78
CA ASP A 287 -19.92 1.84 7.85
C ASP A 287 -19.39 2.61 9.07
N ARG A 288 -20.32 3.11 9.88
CA ARG A 288 -20.07 3.60 11.24
C ARG A 288 -19.48 2.54 12.18
N ASN A 289 -19.25 1.31 11.72
CA ASN A 289 -18.86 0.19 12.59
C ASN A 289 -17.36 0.17 12.97
N GLY A 290 -16.59 1.20 12.66
CA GLY A 290 -15.24 1.33 13.21
C GLY A 290 -14.60 2.71 13.04
N ASP A 291 -14.10 3.25 14.17
CA ASP A 291 -13.44 4.56 14.24
C ASP A 291 -12.35 4.74 13.16
N ARG A 292 -11.56 3.68 12.90
CA ARG A 292 -10.56 3.69 11.82
C ARG A 292 -11.16 3.96 10.45
N ALA A 293 -12.23 3.26 10.07
CA ALA A 293 -12.81 3.38 8.74
C ALA A 293 -13.44 4.76 8.56
N HIS A 294 -14.08 5.26 9.61
CA HIS A 294 -14.68 6.59 9.64
C HIS A 294 -13.62 7.70 9.51
N LEU A 295 -12.57 7.69 10.34
CA LEU A 295 -11.49 8.68 10.26
C LEU A 295 -10.74 8.63 8.94
N ARG A 296 -10.56 7.44 8.37
CA ARG A 296 -9.99 7.30 7.03
C ARG A 296 -10.87 7.97 5.98
N ALA A 297 -12.17 7.74 6.00
CA ALA A 297 -13.10 8.37 5.05
C ALA A 297 -13.08 9.90 5.17
N LEU A 298 -13.04 10.43 6.40
CA LEU A 298 -12.88 11.87 6.63
C LEU A 298 -11.56 12.40 6.06
N GLY A 299 -10.44 11.71 6.33
CA GLY A 299 -9.13 12.07 5.80
C GLY A 299 -9.07 12.01 4.27
N ASP A 300 -9.66 10.98 3.66
CA ASP A 300 -9.73 10.83 2.20
C ASP A 300 -10.60 11.93 1.58
N GLU A 301 -11.76 12.26 2.16
CA GLU A 301 -12.59 13.38 1.69
C GLU A 301 -11.86 14.72 1.79
N LEU A 302 -11.15 14.97 2.90
CA LEU A 302 -10.33 16.16 3.06
C LEU A 302 -9.23 16.21 2.00
N PHE A 303 -8.49 15.12 1.77
CA PHE A 303 -7.48 15.06 0.70
C PHE A 303 -8.08 15.34 -0.68
N ILE A 304 -9.29 14.86 -0.96
CA ILE A 304 -9.93 15.09 -2.25
C ILE A 304 -10.34 16.56 -2.43
N ARG A 305 -10.86 17.21 -1.39
CA ARG A 305 -11.48 18.55 -1.53
C ARG A 305 -10.56 19.71 -1.18
N LEU A 306 -9.54 19.50 -0.34
CA LEU A 306 -8.61 20.53 0.11
C LEU A 306 -7.77 21.16 -1.02
N PRO A 307 -7.34 20.44 -2.09
CA PRO A 307 -6.61 21.06 -3.20
C PRO A 307 -7.37 22.20 -3.89
N ARG A 308 -8.71 22.13 -3.96
CA ARG A 308 -9.51 23.25 -4.47
C ARG A 308 -9.39 24.49 -3.58
N LEU A 309 -9.42 24.31 -2.26
CA LEU A 309 -9.22 25.41 -1.32
C LEU A 309 -7.82 26.04 -1.49
N VAL A 310 -6.78 25.21 -1.62
CA VAL A 310 -5.40 25.67 -1.92
C VAL A 310 -5.36 26.49 -3.21
N ALA A 311 -6.03 26.03 -4.27
CA ALA A 311 -6.09 26.75 -5.56
C ALA A 311 -6.84 28.09 -5.46
N LEU A 312 -7.92 28.16 -4.68
CA LEU A 312 -8.65 29.42 -4.41
C LEU A 312 -7.79 30.40 -3.62
N VAL A 313 -7.14 29.94 -2.54
CA VAL A 313 -6.19 30.73 -1.74
C VAL A 313 -5.05 31.25 -2.62
N ARG A 314 -4.49 30.41 -3.49
CA ARG A 314 -3.47 30.84 -4.47
C ARG A 314 -3.97 31.91 -5.42
N SER A 315 -5.19 31.76 -5.92
CA SER A 315 -5.79 32.73 -6.84
C SER A 315 -6.01 34.08 -6.17
N LEU A 316 -6.40 34.08 -4.89
CA LEU A 316 -6.53 35.29 -4.06
C LEU A 316 -5.18 35.99 -3.87
N GLN A 317 -4.08 35.26 -3.65
CA GLN A 317 -2.73 35.84 -3.52
C GLN A 317 -2.25 36.55 -4.79
N LEU A 318 -2.61 36.01 -5.96
CA LEU A 318 -2.15 36.53 -7.25
C LEU A 318 -2.97 37.73 -7.75
N GLN A 319 -4.16 37.97 -7.18
CA GLN A 319 -5.06 39.03 -7.62
C GLN A 319 -4.95 40.28 -6.74
N SER A 320 -4.74 41.42 -7.38
CA SER A 320 -4.86 42.75 -6.76
C SER A 320 -5.70 43.65 -7.67
N PRO A 321 -6.86 44.19 -7.20
CA PRO A 321 -7.47 44.01 -5.88
C PRO A 321 -8.12 42.62 -5.69
N VAL A 322 -8.33 42.22 -4.43
CA VAL A 322 -8.99 40.96 -4.06
C VAL A 322 -10.42 40.94 -4.61
N GLN A 323 -10.80 39.86 -5.29
CA GLN A 323 -12.17 39.67 -5.75
C GLN A 323 -13.02 39.08 -4.61
N ASN A 324 -13.94 39.87 -4.07
CA ASN A 324 -14.84 39.45 -2.98
C ASN A 324 -15.53 38.11 -3.25
N GLN A 325 -15.92 37.83 -4.50
CA GLN A 325 -16.56 36.56 -4.86
C GLN A 325 -15.65 35.34 -4.62
N LEU A 326 -14.37 35.42 -4.98
CA LEU A 326 -13.41 34.33 -4.75
C LEU A 326 -13.13 34.13 -3.26
N LEU A 327 -13.10 35.22 -2.48
CA LEU A 327 -12.93 35.15 -1.04
C LEU A 327 -14.13 34.46 -0.38
N PHE A 328 -15.36 34.82 -0.76
CA PHE A 328 -16.57 34.15 -0.27
C PHE A 328 -16.63 32.68 -0.67
N GLU A 329 -16.21 32.33 -1.89
CA GLU A 329 -16.13 30.93 -2.33
C GLU A 329 -15.13 30.14 -1.49
N ALA A 330 -13.96 30.72 -1.21
CA ALA A 330 -12.94 30.10 -0.38
C ALA A 330 -13.39 29.91 1.07
N LEU A 331 -14.02 30.93 1.67
CA LEU A 331 -14.58 30.88 3.02
C LEU A 331 -15.69 29.83 3.13
N ALA A 332 -16.65 29.83 2.21
CA ALA A 332 -17.74 28.83 2.19
C ALA A 332 -17.20 27.41 2.05
N LEU A 333 -16.16 27.21 1.24
CA LEU A 333 -15.49 25.93 1.13
C LEU A 333 -14.77 25.54 2.43
N SER A 334 -14.02 26.47 3.03
CA SER A 334 -13.35 26.27 4.32
C SER A 334 -14.34 25.83 5.41
N GLU A 335 -15.44 26.57 5.56
CA GLU A 335 -16.52 26.25 6.52
C GLU A 335 -17.08 24.85 6.29
N SER A 336 -17.36 24.47 5.03
CA SER A 336 -17.84 23.13 4.70
C SER A 336 -16.83 22.04 5.07
N LEU A 337 -15.53 22.28 4.91
CA LEU A 337 -14.50 21.30 5.22
C LEU A 337 -14.23 21.19 6.73
N LEU A 338 -14.37 22.28 7.48
CA LEU A 338 -14.21 22.28 8.94
C LEU A 338 -15.24 21.40 9.65
N GLN A 339 -16.41 21.19 9.03
CA GLN A 339 -17.43 20.25 9.51
C GLN A 339 -17.01 18.78 9.40
N LEU A 340 -15.97 18.45 8.63
CA LEU A 340 -15.46 17.08 8.48
C LEU A 340 -14.57 16.71 9.68
N GLN A 341 -15.19 16.39 10.81
CA GLN A 341 -14.55 15.89 12.04
C GLN A 341 -15.35 14.78 12.69
N ASP A 342 -14.62 13.94 13.43
CA ASP A 342 -15.17 13.19 14.54
C ASP A 342 -14.10 13.09 15.64
N ALA A 343 -14.15 14.04 16.58
CA ALA A 343 -13.22 14.12 17.70
C ALA A 343 -13.33 12.91 18.64
N ASP A 344 -14.51 12.29 18.72
CA ASP A 344 -14.74 11.13 19.57
C ASP A 344 -14.12 9.88 18.96
N ALA A 345 -14.29 9.67 17.64
CA ALA A 345 -13.61 8.59 16.92
C ALA A 345 -12.09 8.77 16.96
N GLU A 346 -11.61 10.01 16.81
CA GLU A 346 -10.21 10.35 16.96
C GLU A 346 -9.69 9.95 18.35
N ALA A 347 -10.34 10.43 19.42
CA ALA A 347 -9.92 10.17 20.80
C ALA A 347 -9.88 8.67 21.11
N ARG A 348 -10.88 7.89 20.66
CA ARG A 348 -10.91 6.43 20.84
C ARG A 348 -9.76 5.75 20.13
N LEU A 349 -9.49 6.10 18.88
CA LEU A 349 -8.40 5.47 18.12
C LEU A 349 -7.01 5.88 18.67
N VAL A 350 -6.86 7.14 19.09
CA VAL A 350 -5.66 7.64 19.77
C VAL A 350 -5.41 6.91 21.09
N SER A 351 -6.44 6.72 21.91
CA SER A 351 -6.32 6.00 23.18
C SER A 351 -5.81 4.56 23.00
N THR A 352 -6.12 3.95 21.86
CA THR A 352 -5.62 2.60 21.50
C THR A 352 -4.15 2.63 21.11
N ALA A 353 -3.67 3.74 20.53
CA ALA A 353 -2.28 3.93 20.11
C ALA A 353 -1.35 4.42 21.24
N MET A 354 -1.90 5.06 22.29
CA MET A 354 -1.16 5.46 23.49
C MET A 354 -1.06 4.28 24.45
N ALA A 355 0.10 3.61 24.51
CA ALA A 355 0.35 2.64 25.56
C ALA A 355 0.44 3.39 26.91
N SER A 356 -0.50 3.11 27.83
CA SER A 356 -0.64 3.69 29.17
C SER A 356 0.70 4.02 29.83
N SER A 357 1.04 5.31 29.92
CA SER A 357 2.14 5.84 30.72
C SER A 357 1.72 7.19 31.29
N ASP A 358 1.74 7.31 32.61
CA ASP A 358 1.07 8.38 33.36
C ASP A 358 1.87 9.68 33.49
N SER A 359 3.04 9.83 32.84
CA SER A 359 3.88 11.00 33.13
C SER A 359 4.68 11.63 31.98
N VAL A 360 4.78 11.02 30.79
CA VAL A 360 5.56 11.59 29.67
C VAL A 360 4.88 11.28 28.33
N PRO A 361 4.83 12.22 27.35
CA PRO A 361 4.40 11.92 25.99
C PRO A 361 5.29 10.83 25.36
N ALA A 362 4.79 9.60 25.34
CA ALA A 362 5.46 8.48 24.71
C ALA A 362 5.14 8.46 23.20
N PRO A 363 6.07 8.00 22.34
CA PRO A 363 5.79 7.75 20.93
C PRO A 363 4.59 6.81 20.75
N PHE A 364 3.77 7.08 19.73
CA PHE A 364 2.60 6.26 19.44
C PHE A 364 3.00 4.84 19.02
N ARG A 365 2.27 3.85 19.55
CA ARG A 365 2.39 2.45 19.19
C ARG A 365 1.11 1.98 18.53
N PHE A 366 1.11 1.93 17.21
CA PHE A 366 -0.07 1.52 16.45
C PHE A 366 -0.22 0.00 16.46
N ALA A 367 -1.46 -0.48 16.63
CA ALA A 367 -1.78 -1.89 16.53
C ALA A 367 -1.66 -2.43 15.09
N SER A 368 -1.84 -1.54 14.10
CA SER A 368 -1.65 -1.84 12.69
C SER A 368 -1.23 -0.60 11.90
N ASP A 369 -0.58 -0.81 10.75
CA ASP A 369 -0.28 0.27 9.81
C ASP A 369 -1.54 0.95 9.28
N LEU A 370 -2.69 0.26 9.30
CA LEU A 370 -3.98 0.80 8.88
C LEU A 370 -4.53 1.83 9.86
N ASP A 371 -4.28 1.67 11.16
CA ASP A 371 -4.66 2.64 12.19
C ASP A 371 -3.79 3.89 12.09
N TYR A 372 -2.48 3.69 11.90
CA TYR A 372 -1.53 4.77 11.59
C TYR A 372 -1.98 5.57 10.37
N GLU A 373 -2.29 4.89 9.27
CA GLU A 373 -2.65 5.54 8.00
C GLU A 373 -3.94 6.37 8.12
N ALA A 374 -4.93 5.89 8.88
CA ALA A 374 -6.17 6.61 9.13
C ALA A 374 -5.94 7.89 9.95
N LEU A 375 -5.23 7.79 11.07
CA LEU A 375 -4.93 8.94 11.93
C LEU A 375 -4.01 9.94 11.23
N MET A 376 -2.94 9.45 10.60
CA MET A 376 -1.97 10.30 9.90
C MET A 376 -2.62 11.05 8.74
N GLY A 377 -3.47 10.40 7.94
CA GLY A 377 -4.20 11.05 6.86
C GLY A 377 -5.19 12.11 7.37
N TYR A 378 -5.94 11.79 8.42
CA TYR A 378 -6.85 12.73 9.07
C TYR A 378 -6.12 13.93 9.66
N TRP A 379 -5.08 13.73 10.47
CA TRP A 379 -4.37 14.81 11.16
C TRP A 379 -3.68 15.79 10.23
N GLN A 380 -2.98 15.30 9.20
CA GLN A 380 -2.25 16.20 8.31
C GLN A 380 -3.22 17.03 7.44
N SER A 381 -4.32 16.43 6.98
CA SER A 381 -5.32 17.14 6.17
C SER A 381 -6.11 18.15 7.01
N ARG A 382 -6.45 17.79 8.25
CA ARG A 382 -6.94 18.71 9.29
C ARG A 382 -6.01 19.89 9.53
N LEU A 383 -4.73 19.61 9.76
CA LEU A 383 -3.74 20.64 10.04
C LEU A 383 -3.60 21.62 8.87
N SER A 384 -3.51 21.10 7.63
CA SER A 384 -3.51 21.95 6.42
C SER A 384 -4.78 22.80 6.31
N LEU A 385 -5.96 22.23 6.60
CA LEU A 385 -7.22 22.97 6.55
C LEU A 385 -7.24 24.14 7.54
N MET A 386 -6.86 23.89 8.79
CA MET A 386 -6.85 24.94 9.82
C MET A 386 -5.90 26.10 9.46
N ARG A 387 -4.78 25.79 8.79
CA ARG A 387 -3.83 26.79 8.32
C ARG A 387 -4.39 27.63 7.17
N LEU A 388 -5.02 26.99 6.19
CA LEU A 388 -5.68 27.69 5.09
C LEU A 388 -6.82 28.57 5.60
N ASP A 389 -7.61 28.08 6.56
CA ASP A 389 -8.68 28.84 7.19
C ASP A 389 -8.15 30.08 7.92
N GLN A 390 -7.06 29.94 8.69
CA GLN A 390 -6.41 31.07 9.34
C GLN A 390 -5.96 32.13 8.32
N ARG A 391 -5.31 31.73 7.21
CA ARG A 391 -4.87 32.65 6.15
C ARG A 391 -6.04 33.39 5.50
N LEU A 392 -7.17 32.72 5.28
CA LEU A 392 -8.38 33.35 4.72
C LEU A 392 -8.94 34.42 5.66
N HIS A 393 -8.97 34.17 6.96
CA HIS A 393 -9.43 35.13 7.95
C HIS A 393 -8.46 36.33 8.08
N GLU A 394 -7.15 36.11 7.97
CA GLU A 394 -6.15 37.19 7.93
C GLU A 394 -6.42 38.14 6.75
N TRP A 395 -6.77 37.63 5.57
CA TRP A 395 -7.17 38.48 4.44
C TRP A 395 -8.49 39.23 4.66
N LEU A 396 -9.49 38.59 5.27
CA LEU A 396 -10.76 39.25 5.60
C LEU A 396 -10.55 40.46 6.53
N VAL A 397 -9.60 40.36 7.46
CA VAL A 397 -9.22 41.45 8.36
C VAL A 397 -8.44 42.54 7.59
N MET A 398 -7.51 42.16 6.70
CA MET A 398 -6.74 43.11 5.90
C MET A 398 -7.60 43.93 4.93
N ASP A 399 -8.68 43.35 4.39
CA ASP A 399 -9.61 44.03 3.47
C ASP A 399 -10.62 44.95 4.19
N GLY A 400 -10.54 45.06 5.53
CA GLY A 400 -11.38 45.94 6.34
C GLY A 400 -12.84 45.48 6.48
N ALA A 401 -13.16 44.27 6.01
CA ALA A 401 -14.51 43.68 6.05
C ALA A 401 -14.82 42.94 7.38
N GLY A 402 -13.80 42.62 8.18
CA GLY A 402 -13.95 41.94 9.48
C GLY A 402 -13.33 42.72 10.65
N GLN A 403 -13.94 42.66 11.83
CA GLN A 403 -13.23 42.99 13.08
C GLN A 403 -12.08 41.98 13.26
N ALA A 404 -10.92 42.44 13.70
CA ALA A 404 -9.78 41.58 14.06
C ALA A 404 -10.17 40.67 15.23
N VAL A 405 -10.84 39.56 14.94
CA VAL A 405 -11.01 38.46 15.88
C VAL A 405 -9.68 37.72 15.82
N GLY A 406 -8.83 37.93 16.84
CA GLY A 406 -7.62 37.12 16.98
C GLY A 406 -7.98 35.63 16.88
N THR A 407 -7.08 34.82 16.33
CA THR A 407 -7.30 33.38 16.16
C THR A 407 -7.88 32.79 17.46
N PRO A 408 -9.08 32.19 17.45
CA PRO A 408 -9.69 31.74 18.68
C PRO A 408 -8.74 30.76 19.36
N SER A 409 -8.53 30.91 20.67
CA SER A 409 -7.60 30.10 21.47
C SER A 409 -7.80 28.59 21.26
N SER A 410 -9.04 28.18 20.97
CA SER A 410 -9.40 26.82 20.57
C SER A 410 -8.70 26.34 19.29
N ALA A 411 -8.66 27.15 18.23
CA ALA A 411 -8.05 26.76 16.96
C ALA A 411 -6.53 26.59 17.09
N GLN A 412 -5.88 27.50 17.81
CA GLN A 412 -4.45 27.37 18.10
C GLN A 412 -4.15 26.11 18.93
N SER A 413 -5.00 25.81 19.91
CA SER A 413 -4.83 24.60 20.74
C SER A 413 -4.96 23.31 19.92
N GLU A 414 -5.86 23.27 18.93
CA GLU A 414 -6.02 22.11 18.05
C GLU A 414 -4.83 21.99 17.08
N ILE A 415 -4.35 23.09 16.48
CA ILE A 415 -3.13 23.09 15.66
C ILE A 415 -1.95 22.48 16.43
N MET A 416 -1.73 22.92 17.68
CA MET A 416 -0.66 22.40 18.52
C MET A 416 -0.83 20.91 18.82
N ARG A 417 -2.04 20.49 19.15
CA ARG A 417 -2.38 19.09 19.40
C ARG A 417 -2.12 18.22 18.16
N LEU A 418 -2.48 18.69 16.96
CA LEU A 418 -2.26 17.97 15.71
C LEU A 418 -0.77 17.87 15.38
N VAL A 419 -0.01 18.95 15.53
CA VAL A 419 1.46 18.95 15.37
C VAL A 419 2.09 17.94 16.33
N GLN A 420 1.73 18.00 17.61
CA GLN A 420 2.22 17.07 18.62
C GLN A 420 1.88 15.62 18.24
N ASN A 421 0.64 15.35 17.85
CA ASN A 421 0.21 14.02 17.47
C ASN A 421 1.04 13.47 16.29
N ILE A 422 1.24 14.28 15.24
CA ILE A 422 2.05 13.91 14.08
C ILE A 422 3.51 13.63 14.49
N LEU A 423 4.12 14.50 15.31
CA LEU A 423 5.49 14.33 15.78
C LEU A 423 5.68 13.07 16.62
N LEU A 424 4.70 12.71 17.46
CA LEU A 424 4.71 11.47 18.25
C LEU A 424 4.63 10.20 17.39
N THR A 425 4.35 10.31 16.10
CA THR A 425 4.40 9.17 15.17
C THR A 425 5.75 8.96 14.49
N CYS A 426 6.70 9.89 14.63
CA CYS A 426 7.95 9.91 13.85
C CYS A 426 8.73 8.60 13.93
N GLU A 427 8.85 8.01 15.13
CA GLU A 427 9.52 6.72 15.32
C GLU A 427 8.85 5.62 14.47
N TYR A 428 7.51 5.51 14.56
CA TYR A 428 6.73 4.57 13.75
C TYR A 428 6.88 4.84 12.25
N GLY A 429 6.83 6.11 11.84
CA GLY A 429 6.95 6.56 10.45
C GLY A 429 8.24 6.09 9.77
N THR A 430 9.36 6.08 10.50
CA THR A 430 10.66 5.62 9.95
C THR A 430 10.72 4.12 9.69
N MET A 431 9.90 3.33 10.39
CA MET A 431 9.84 1.88 10.23
C MET A 431 8.94 1.43 9.08
N LEU A 432 8.20 2.36 8.45
CA LEU A 432 7.29 2.05 7.36
C LEU A 432 8.05 1.57 6.12
N LEU A 433 7.59 0.44 5.57
CA LEU A 433 8.18 -0.18 4.38
C LEU A 433 7.38 0.07 3.10
N LEU A 434 6.05 0.22 3.22
CA LEU A 434 5.18 0.51 2.08
C LEU A 434 5.42 1.94 1.57
N ARG A 435 5.77 2.07 0.28
CA ARG A 435 6.12 3.37 -0.34
C ARG A 435 5.04 4.44 -0.19
N LYS A 436 3.75 4.07 -0.31
CA LYS A 436 2.62 4.98 -0.08
C LYS A 436 2.71 5.64 1.30
N ARG A 437 2.88 4.83 2.36
CA ARG A 437 2.90 5.30 3.75
C ARG A 437 4.12 6.18 4.03
N ARG A 438 5.26 5.87 3.40
CA ARG A 438 6.43 6.75 3.41
C ARG A 438 6.14 8.12 2.79
N ARG A 439 5.46 8.18 1.64
CA ARG A 439 5.07 9.46 1.05
C ARG A 439 4.07 10.23 1.92
N LEU A 440 3.08 9.54 2.47
CA LEU A 440 2.13 10.12 3.43
C LEU A 440 2.85 10.73 4.65
N PHE A 441 3.85 10.04 5.19
CA PHE A 441 4.67 10.53 6.29
C PHE A 441 5.51 11.75 5.89
N ALA A 442 6.16 11.70 4.72
CA ALA A 442 6.96 12.83 4.22
C ALA A 442 6.10 14.08 3.97
N HIS A 443 4.88 13.91 3.47
CA HIS A 443 3.93 15.02 3.31
C HIS A 443 3.53 15.61 4.66
N ALA A 444 3.22 14.79 5.66
CA ALA A 444 2.92 15.26 7.02
C ALA A 444 4.06 16.09 7.63
N MET A 445 5.32 15.72 7.40
CA MET A 445 6.47 16.51 7.84
C MET A 445 6.56 17.87 7.14
N ALA A 446 6.20 17.96 5.86
CA ALA A 446 6.12 19.24 5.14
C ALA A 446 5.00 20.13 5.67
N VAL A 447 3.84 19.55 6.02
CA VAL A 447 2.74 20.28 6.66
C VAL A 447 3.16 20.79 8.05
N VAL A 448 3.81 19.95 8.87
CA VAL A 448 4.31 20.39 10.19
C VAL A 448 5.39 21.47 10.06
N TRP A 449 6.28 21.36 9.06
CA TRP A 449 7.30 22.38 8.78
C TRP A 449 6.68 23.77 8.62
N GLU A 450 5.63 23.87 7.79
CA GLU A 450 4.91 25.11 7.56
C GLU A 450 4.42 25.75 8.88
N VAL A 451 3.75 24.96 9.72
CA VAL A 451 3.20 25.44 11.00
C VAL A 451 4.29 25.92 11.95
N THR A 452 5.41 25.17 12.00
CA THR A 452 6.56 25.50 12.86
C THR A 452 7.31 26.75 12.42
N ARG A 453 7.19 27.14 11.14
CA ARG A 453 7.81 28.36 10.60
C ARG A 453 6.96 29.59 10.86
N ASP A 454 5.65 29.48 10.64
CA ASP A 454 4.72 30.61 10.70
C ASP A 454 4.33 30.97 12.15
N THR A 455 4.43 30.02 13.07
CA THR A 455 4.21 30.26 14.49
C THR A 455 5.56 30.21 15.20
N THR A 456 5.89 31.17 16.06
CA THR A 456 6.99 31.05 17.03
C THR A 456 6.62 29.97 18.04
N LEU A 457 6.61 28.71 17.60
CA LEU A 457 6.28 27.57 18.42
C LEU A 457 7.35 27.40 19.47
N SER A 458 7.10 27.96 20.65
CA SER A 458 7.60 27.39 21.89
C SER A 458 6.86 26.07 22.11
N LEU A 459 7.20 25.03 21.33
CA LEU A 459 6.95 23.65 21.75
C LEU A 459 7.60 23.57 23.13
N GLY A 460 6.78 23.56 24.18
CA GLY A 460 7.21 23.94 25.53
C GLY A 460 8.47 23.22 25.97
N GLU A 461 9.28 23.87 26.81
CA GLU A 461 10.47 23.26 27.43
C GLU A 461 10.15 21.89 28.09
N ASP A 462 8.89 21.69 28.51
CA ASP A 462 8.35 20.43 29.04
C ASP A 462 8.34 19.26 28.03
N PHE A 463 8.23 19.53 26.72
CA PHE A 463 8.21 18.47 25.69
C PHE A 463 9.59 17.83 25.49
N CYS A 464 10.65 18.60 25.80
CA CYS A 464 12.03 18.27 25.49
C CYS A 464 12.86 17.87 26.71
N ASN A 465 12.41 18.15 27.93
CA ASN A 465 13.15 17.82 29.14
C ASN A 465 12.95 16.36 29.59
N ASP A 466 11.80 15.73 29.27
CA ASP A 466 11.46 14.41 29.81
C ASP A 466 11.39 13.26 28.79
N SER A 467 11.42 13.53 27.48
CA SER A 467 11.37 12.48 26.46
C SER A 467 12.73 12.30 25.78
N SER A 468 13.41 11.17 26.07
CA SER A 468 14.65 10.77 25.39
C SER A 468 14.47 10.47 23.89
N ALA A 469 13.24 10.55 23.37
CA ALA A 469 12.89 10.25 21.98
C ALA A 469 13.03 11.46 21.04
N PHE A 470 13.09 12.69 21.57
CA PHE A 470 13.19 13.91 20.78
C PHE A 470 14.49 14.67 21.07
N PRO A 471 15.02 15.44 20.10
CA PRO A 471 16.18 16.28 20.36
C PRO A 471 15.83 17.30 21.45
N SER A 472 16.53 17.25 22.58
CA SER A 472 16.43 18.31 23.59
C SER A 472 17.21 19.53 23.07
N PRO A 473 16.56 20.70 22.90
CA PRO A 473 17.20 21.91 22.42
C PRO A 473 18.25 22.44 23.41
N ALA A 474 18.27 21.92 24.64
CA ALA A 474 19.22 22.31 25.69
C ALA A 474 20.61 21.66 25.55
N SER A 475 20.77 20.56 24.78
CA SER A 475 22.05 19.81 24.73
C SER A 475 22.55 19.43 23.34
N SER A 476 21.76 19.65 22.29
CA SER A 476 22.21 19.47 20.89
C SER A 476 21.73 20.64 20.04
N SER A 477 22.64 21.22 19.26
CA SER A 477 22.43 22.37 18.38
C SER A 477 21.42 22.16 17.22
N SER A 478 20.61 21.10 17.24
CA SER A 478 19.71 20.77 16.12
C SER A 478 18.33 21.37 16.33
N SER A 479 17.95 22.32 15.47
CA SER A 479 16.60 22.90 15.46
C SER A 479 15.53 21.88 15.02
N TRP A 480 14.27 22.14 15.36
CA TRP A 480 13.13 21.34 14.86
C TRP A 480 13.10 21.24 13.33
N SER A 481 13.54 22.29 12.63
CA SER A 481 13.73 22.26 11.18
C SER A 481 14.75 21.21 10.74
N GLU A 482 15.91 21.12 11.39
CA GLU A 482 16.90 20.07 11.06
C GLU A 482 16.32 18.66 11.27
N PHE A 483 15.56 18.46 12.36
CA PHE A 483 14.87 17.20 12.61
C PHE A 483 13.87 16.84 11.49
N LEU A 484 12.94 17.73 11.17
CA LEU A 484 11.92 17.50 10.14
C LEU A 484 12.56 17.23 8.76
N LEU A 485 13.58 18.02 8.40
CA LEU A 485 14.33 17.84 7.15
C LEU A 485 14.98 16.46 7.07
N ARG A 486 15.60 16.01 8.18
CA ARG A 486 16.19 14.68 8.28
C ARG A 486 15.14 13.58 8.09
N MET A 487 13.95 13.74 8.68
CA MET A 487 12.86 12.76 8.55
C MET A 487 12.39 12.62 7.11
N VAL A 488 12.15 13.74 6.41
CA VAL A 488 11.74 13.72 5.00
C VAL A 488 12.82 13.10 4.12
N ASN A 489 14.08 13.50 4.28
CA ASN A 489 15.19 13.00 3.46
C ASN A 489 15.44 11.50 3.64
N THR A 490 15.32 11.01 4.87
CA THR A 490 15.43 9.57 5.18
C THR A 490 14.29 8.77 4.55
N THR A 491 13.10 9.36 4.50
CA THR A 491 11.88 8.69 4.03
C THR A 491 11.79 8.63 2.50
N LEU A 492 12.06 9.75 1.82
CA LEU A 492 11.96 9.87 0.37
C LEU A 492 13.20 9.36 -0.37
N VAL A 493 14.36 9.29 0.31
CA VAL A 493 15.65 8.82 -0.25
C VAL A 493 16.02 9.55 -1.56
N LYS A 494 15.66 10.84 -1.65
CA LYS A 494 15.92 11.66 -2.84
C LYS A 494 17.42 11.91 -3.00
N LYS A 495 17.89 11.95 -4.24
CA LYS A 495 19.26 12.34 -4.58
C LYS A 495 19.25 13.50 -5.60
N PRO A 496 19.85 14.66 -5.29
CA PRO A 496 20.41 15.04 -3.97
C PRO A 496 19.31 15.17 -2.90
N PRO A 497 19.65 15.12 -1.60
CA PRO A 497 18.71 15.41 -0.51
C PRO A 497 18.01 16.76 -0.70
N LEU A 498 16.81 16.91 -0.15
CA LEU A 498 16.10 18.19 -0.03
C LEU A 498 16.83 19.11 0.95
N THR A 499 16.78 20.42 0.71
CA THR A 499 17.29 21.46 1.60
C THR A 499 16.17 22.09 2.44
N ALA A 500 16.53 23.02 3.34
CA ALA A 500 15.52 23.78 4.09
C ALA A 500 14.70 24.69 3.16
N GLU A 501 15.33 25.29 2.14
CA GLU A 501 14.64 26.09 1.13
C GLU A 501 13.66 25.24 0.32
N ASP A 502 14.03 23.99 0.00
CA ASP A 502 13.10 23.06 -0.65
C ASP A 502 11.86 22.78 0.20
N MET A 503 12.02 22.70 1.53
CA MET A 503 10.92 22.51 2.48
C MET A 503 10.07 23.77 2.63
N ASP A 504 10.68 24.96 2.63
CA ASP A 504 9.95 26.23 2.66
C ASP A 504 9.08 26.40 1.43
N VAL A 505 9.61 26.06 0.26
CA VAL A 505 8.84 26.07 -0.97
C VAL A 505 7.73 25.01 -0.92
N ALA A 506 8.02 23.79 -0.46
CA ALA A 506 7.00 22.73 -0.34
C ALA A 506 5.85 23.14 0.61
N ALA A 507 6.17 23.72 1.76
CA ALA A 507 5.21 24.25 2.72
C ALA A 507 4.31 25.31 2.07
N GLU A 508 4.88 26.27 1.33
CA GLU A 508 4.11 27.27 0.63
C GLU A 508 3.15 26.68 -0.41
N ILE A 509 3.53 25.61 -1.12
CA ILE A 509 2.63 24.94 -2.09
C ILE A 509 1.29 24.55 -1.45
N PHE A 510 1.34 23.96 -0.26
CA PHE A 510 0.15 23.47 0.44
C PHE A 510 -0.66 24.58 1.12
N ALA A 511 -0.07 25.76 1.21
CA ALA A 511 -0.63 26.94 1.84
C ALA A 511 -1.14 27.99 0.84
N GLY A 512 -1.21 27.62 -0.45
CA GLY A 512 -1.65 28.49 -1.55
C GLY A 512 -0.54 29.29 -2.22
N GLY A 513 0.72 29.16 -1.80
CA GLY A 513 1.87 29.79 -2.46
C GLY A 513 2.22 29.21 -3.83
N ASN A 514 3.25 29.77 -4.47
CA ASN A 514 3.64 29.47 -5.85
C ASN A 514 4.18 28.02 -6.01
N PRO A 515 3.66 27.22 -6.96
CA PRO A 515 4.08 25.84 -7.14
C PRO A 515 5.39 25.69 -7.92
N GLN A 516 6.50 25.98 -7.25
CA GLN A 516 7.84 25.88 -7.81
C GLN A 516 8.74 24.97 -6.98
N GLY A 517 9.99 24.81 -7.42
CA GLY A 517 11.03 24.14 -6.66
C GLY A 517 11.02 22.61 -6.78
N ARG A 518 11.98 22.00 -6.07
CA ARG A 518 12.32 20.59 -6.26
C ARG A 518 11.23 19.64 -5.78
N PHE A 519 10.34 20.07 -4.90
CA PHE A 519 9.20 19.27 -4.46
C PHE A 519 8.15 19.17 -5.57
N ALA A 520 7.81 20.30 -6.20
CA ALA A 520 6.94 20.36 -7.38
C ALA A 520 7.48 19.52 -8.56
N GLU A 521 8.79 19.59 -8.82
CA GLU A 521 9.45 18.79 -9.87
C GLU A 521 9.24 17.27 -9.68
N GLN A 522 9.20 16.78 -8.43
CA GLN A 522 9.01 15.35 -8.16
C GLN A 522 7.63 14.84 -8.55
N TYR A 523 6.62 15.71 -8.56
CA TYR A 523 5.25 15.38 -8.94
C TYR A 523 4.94 15.79 -10.40
N GLY A 524 5.96 16.10 -11.20
CA GLY A 524 5.87 16.17 -12.66
C GLY A 524 5.40 17.51 -13.23
N LEU A 525 5.61 18.63 -12.54
CA LEU A 525 5.28 19.95 -13.10
C LEU A 525 6.19 20.42 -14.26
N TYR A 526 7.33 19.77 -14.48
CA TYR A 526 8.32 20.20 -15.47
C TYR A 526 8.76 19.10 -16.44
N GLN A 527 7.91 18.10 -16.69
CA GLN A 527 8.14 17.07 -17.72
C GLN A 527 7.12 17.12 -18.85
#